data_AF-A0A6I3KHI0-F1
#
_entry.id   AF-A0A6I3KHI0-F1
#
_cell.length_a   1.000
_cell.length_b   1.000
_cell.length_c   1.000
_cell.angle_alpha   90.00
_cell.angle_beta   90.00
_cell.angle_gamma   90.00
#
_symmetry.space_group_name_H-M   'P 1'
#
loop_
_entity.id
_entity.type
_entity.pdbx_description
1 polymer ?
#
loop_
_entity_poly.entity_id
_entity_poly.type
_entity_poly.pdbx_seq_one_letter_code
_entity_poly.pdbx_strand_id
1 'polypeptide(L)' 'MKSLLSLMVLGTTMAMVAPAFADPKPPATEAECNKTEGYDWDAATGKCIAEDHGG' A
#
# COMPACT_ATOMS: atom_id res chain seq x y z
N MET A 1 3.34 -1.33 -52.36
CA MET A 1 4.39 -1.81 -51.43
C MET A 1 5.20 -0.60 -50.96
N LYS A 2 4.67 0.13 -49.98
CA LYS A 2 5.32 1.28 -49.35
C LYS A 2 4.99 1.18 -47.88
N SER A 3 6.04 1.28 -47.07
CA SER A 3 6.20 0.97 -45.65
C SER A 3 5.32 1.77 -44.70
N LEU A 4 4.02 1.79 -44.95
CA LEU A 4 3.07 2.45 -44.09
C LEU A 4 2.86 1.59 -42.86
N LEU A 5 3.32 2.16 -41.75
CA LEU A 5 2.74 1.99 -40.41
C LEU A 5 3.35 0.84 -39.59
N SER A 6 4.68 0.75 -39.66
CA SER A 6 5.56 0.19 -38.61
C SER A 6 5.51 1.00 -37.28
N LEU A 7 4.40 1.65 -36.98
CA LEU A 7 4.25 2.72 -35.97
C LEU A 7 3.25 2.36 -34.87
N MET A 8 2.88 1.09 -34.75
CA MET A 8 2.34 0.55 -33.51
C MET A 8 3.51 -0.10 -32.78
N VAL A 9 4.50 0.71 -32.42
CA VAL A 9 5.30 0.49 -31.20
C VAL A 9 4.25 0.49 -30.10
N LEU A 10 3.69 -0.68 -29.81
CA LEU A 10 2.97 -0.97 -28.57
C LEU A 10 4.01 -0.92 -27.44
N GLY A 11 4.58 0.27 -27.21
CA GLY A 11 5.19 0.65 -25.97
C GLY A 11 4.06 0.92 -24.99
N THR A 12 3.31 -0.12 -24.67
CA THR A 12 2.35 -0.10 -23.57
C THR A 12 3.21 -0.01 -22.32
N THR A 13 3.39 1.23 -21.88
CA THR A 13 4.00 1.62 -20.62
C THR A 13 3.50 0.64 -19.56
N MET A 14 4.41 -0.13 -18.97
CA MET A 14 4.11 -0.77 -17.70
C MET A 14 3.73 0.37 -16.76
N ALA A 15 2.43 0.57 -16.54
CA ALA A 15 1.95 1.30 -15.40
C ALA A 15 2.55 0.54 -14.22
N MET A 16 3.55 1.13 -13.58
CA MET A 16 3.93 0.70 -12.25
C MET A 16 2.68 0.95 -11.43
N VAL A 17 1.86 -0.08 -11.30
CA VAL A 17 0.82 -0.13 -10.28
C VAL A 17 1.63 -0.15 -9.00
N ALA A 18 1.93 1.04 -8.46
CA ALA A 18 2.34 1.16 -7.09
C ALA A 18 1.32 0.30 -6.32
N PRO A 19 1.77 -0.65 -5.49
CA PRO A 19 0.82 -1.51 -4.80
C PRO A 19 -0.10 -0.59 -4.03
N ALA A 20 -1.38 -0.58 -4.39
CA ALA A 20 -2.43 0.14 -3.68
C ALA A 20 -2.72 -0.50 -2.29
N PHE A 21 -1.76 -1.31 -1.82
CA PHE A 21 -1.72 -2.08 -0.59
C PHE A 21 -0.38 -1.82 0.10
N ALA A 22 0.06 -0.57 0.14
CA ALA A 22 0.82 -0.18 1.32
C ALA A 22 -0.26 -0.05 2.40
N ASP A 23 -0.46 -1.11 3.17
CA ASP A 23 -1.29 -1.03 4.38
C ASP A 23 -0.90 0.27 5.10
N PRO A 24 -1.89 1.10 5.48
CA PRO A 24 -1.60 2.37 6.12
C PRO A 24 -0.60 2.11 7.23
N LYS A 25 0.55 2.78 7.14
CA LYS A 25 1.65 2.53 8.06
C LYS A 25 1.10 2.66 9.49
N PRO A 26 1.33 1.66 10.37
CA PRO A 26 0.84 1.72 11.73
C PRO A 26 1.25 3.05 12.39
N PRO A 27 0.35 3.67 13.16
CA PRO A 27 0.64 4.87 13.93
C PRO A 27 1.95 4.74 14.71
N ALA A 28 2.77 5.78 14.70
CA ALA A 28 4.08 5.75 15.35
C ALA A 28 4.01 6.06 16.86
N THR A 29 2.89 6.61 17.32
CA THR A 29 2.70 7.02 18.71
C THR A 29 1.49 6.32 19.33
N GLU A 30 1.58 6.04 20.63
CA GLU A 30 0.49 5.45 21.42
C GLU A 30 -0.80 6.29 21.33
N ALA A 31 -0.67 7.62 21.40
CA ALA A 31 -1.80 8.54 21.35
C ALA A 31 -2.54 8.53 20.00
N GLU A 32 -1.83 8.24 18.90
CA GLU A 32 -2.44 8.06 17.57
C GLU A 32 -2.99 6.65 17.40
N CYS A 33 -2.29 5.64 17.95
CA CYS A 33 -2.72 4.25 17.95
C CYS A 33 -4.10 4.09 18.59
N ASN A 34 -4.28 4.63 19.79
CA ASN A 34 -5.54 4.58 20.55
C ASN A 34 -6.70 5.33 19.88
N LYS A 35 -6.44 6.11 18.83
CA LYS A 35 -7.44 6.84 18.04
C LYS A 35 -7.68 6.21 16.67
N THR A 36 -6.88 5.22 16.29
CA THR A 36 -6.94 4.57 14.99
C THR A 36 -7.70 3.28 15.16
N GLU A 37 -8.85 3.15 14.49
CA GLU A 37 -9.66 1.94 14.53
C GLU A 37 -8.91 0.77 13.85
N GLY A 38 -9.04 -0.43 14.42
CA GLY A 38 -8.36 -1.63 13.92
C GLY A 38 -6.87 -1.71 14.27
N TYR A 39 -6.42 -0.93 15.26
CA TYR A 39 -5.07 -0.96 15.78
C TYR A 39 -5.07 -0.91 17.32
N ASP A 40 -4.17 -1.67 17.94
CA ASP A 40 -3.96 -1.71 19.39
C ASP A 40 -2.50 -1.40 19.74
N TRP A 41 -2.27 -0.78 20.89
CA TRP A 41 -0.94 -0.40 21.32
C TRP A 41 -0.26 -1.53 22.10
N ASP A 42 0.77 -2.13 21.49
CA ASP A 42 1.61 -3.10 22.18
C ASP A 42 2.71 -2.39 22.98
N ALA A 43 2.46 -2.25 24.28
CA ALA A 43 3.42 -1.69 25.23
C ALA A 43 4.70 -2.54 25.40
N ALA A 44 4.66 -3.84 25.05
CA ALA A 44 5.84 -4.71 25.15
C ALA A 44 6.87 -4.41 24.06
N THR A 45 6.43 -4.11 22.84
CA THR A 45 7.31 -3.73 21.73
C THR A 45 7.39 -2.21 21.49
N GLY A 46 6.52 -1.43 22.12
CA GLY A 46 6.40 0.02 21.93
C GLY A 46 5.93 0.37 20.53
N LYS A 47 4.99 -0.41 19.98
CA LYS A 47 4.48 -0.26 18.62
C LYS A 47 2.97 -0.41 18.57
N CYS A 48 2.37 0.29 17.62
CA CYS A 48 0.98 0.09 17.25
C CYS A 48 0.88 -1.12 16.31
N ILE A 49 0.08 -2.12 16.67
CA ILE A 49 -0.13 -3.35 15.90
C ILE A 49 -1.56 -3.37 15.37
N ALA A 50 -1.77 -3.87 14.16
CA ALA A 50 -3.13 -4.02 13.64
C ALA A 50 -3.88 -5.09 14.46
N GLU A 51 -5.11 -4.79 14.85
CA GLU A 51 -6.00 -5.78 15.43
C GLU A 51 -6.38 -6.76 14.31
N ASP A 52 -5.85 -7.98 14.36
CA ASP A 52 -6.22 -9.04 13.43
C ASP A 52 -7.67 -9.45 13.74
N HIS A 53 -8.63 -8.79 13.08
CA HIS A 53 -9.99 -9.29 12.98
C HIS A 53 -9.98 -10.47 12.00
N GLY A 54 -9.38 -11.59 12.41
CA GLY A 54 -9.33 -12.82 11.65
C GLY A 54 -10.74 -13.24 11.22
N GLY A 55 -10.99 -13.19 9.92
CA GLY A 55 -12.18 -13.72 9.25
C GLY A 55 -12.05 -15.21 8.93
#